data_AF-A0A930UIG2-F1
#
_entry.id   AF-A0A930UIG2-F1
#
_cell.length_a   1.000
_cell.length_b   1.000
_cell.length_c   1.000
_cell.angle_alpha   90.00
_cell.angle_beta   90.00
_cell.angle_gamma   90.00
#
_symmetry.space_group_name_H-M   'P 1'
#
loop_
_entity.id
_entity.type
_entity.pdbx_description
1 polymer ?
#
loop_
_entity_poly.entity_id
_entity_poly.type
_entity_poly.pdbx_seq_one_letter_code
_entity_poly.pdbx_strand_id
1 'polypeptide(L)' 'MLKRIHIKGYKSLRDVEMELKPLTVLFGPNSGGKSNFLEALQLLSRLVASNSIKEAFAPPYRGKPLESFSFPPEGLKGLR' A
#
# COMPACT_ATOMS: atom_id res chain seq x y z
N MET A 1 11.16 10.52 11.09
CA MET A 1 10.47 9.39 11.77
C MET A 1 9.00 9.41 11.35
N LEU A 2 8.44 8.28 10.88
CA LEU A 2 7.02 8.18 10.52
C LEU A 2 6.16 8.28 11.79
N LYS A 3 5.15 9.18 11.78
CA LYS A 3 4.28 9.46 12.94
C LYS A 3 2.83 9.03 12.73
N ARG A 4 2.35 9.09 11.48
CA ARG A 4 1.00 8.72 11.09
C ARG A 4 1.06 8.15 9.69
N ILE A 5 0.24 7.15 9.42
CA ILE A 5 0.01 6.63 8.07
C ILE A 5 -1.47 6.45 7.83
N HIS A 6 -1.91 6.82 6.64
CA HIS A 6 -3.26 6.62 6.14
C HIS A 6 -3.17 5.88 4.80
N ILE A 7 -3.82 4.73 4.71
CA ILE A 7 -3.83 3.86 3.55
C ILE A 7 -5.27 3.67 3.10
N LYS A 8 -5.56 4.04 1.84
CA LYS A 8 -6.90 3.94 1.26
C LYS A 8 -6.87 3.18 -0.05
N GLY A 9 -7.79 2.23 -0.19
CA GLY A 9 -7.98 1.44 -1.40
C GLY A 9 -6.76 0.65 -1.84
N TYR A 10 -5.88 0.22 -0.93
CA TYR A 10 -4.68 -0.56 -1.28
C TYR A 10 -4.86 -2.03 -0.88
N LYS A 11 -4.89 -2.93 -1.87
CA LYS A 11 -5.14 -4.38 -1.69
C LYS A 11 -6.35 -4.60 -0.78
N SER A 12 -6.19 -5.35 0.32
CA SER A 12 -7.27 -5.59 1.28
C SER A 12 -7.58 -4.41 2.21
N LEU A 13 -6.80 -3.32 2.17
CA LEU A 13 -6.95 -2.16 3.06
C LEU A 13 -7.89 -1.14 2.40
N ARG A 14 -9.15 -1.14 2.84
CA ARG A 14 -10.19 -0.23 2.33
C ARG A 14 -9.91 1.22 2.74
N ASP A 15 -9.77 1.45 4.04
CA ASP A 15 -9.49 2.75 4.64
C ASP A 15 -8.90 2.49 6.04
N VAL A 16 -7.60 2.71 6.22
CA VAL A 16 -6.87 2.40 7.46
C VAL A 16 -6.00 3.58 7.84
N GLU A 17 -6.23 4.13 9.01
CA GLU A 17 -5.42 5.20 9.58
C GLU A 17 -4.82 4.75 10.92
N MET A 18 -3.53 5.01 11.11
CA MET A 18 -2.83 4.60 12.33
C MET A 18 -1.72 5.59 12.71
N GLU A 19 -1.63 5.89 14.00
CA GLU A 19 -0.45 6.53 14.58
C GLU A 19 0.68 5.53 14.80
N LEU A 20 1.90 5.92 14.45
CA LEU A 20 3.09 5.11 14.61
C LEU A 20 3.93 5.64 15.78
N LYS A 21 4.30 4.72 16.68
CA LYS A 21 5.29 4.97 17.74
C LYS A 21 6.65 4.39 17.29
N PRO A 22 7.78 4.78 17.90
CA PRO A 22 9.10 4.26 17.54
C PRO A 22 9.17 2.72 17.46
N LEU A 23 8.42 2.04 18.35
CA LEU A 23 8.12 0.62 18.24
C LEU A 23 6.61 0.46 18.01
N THR A 24 6.24 -0.21 16.93
CA THR A 24 4.86 -0.54 16.60
C THR A 24 4.78 -2.02 16.25
N VAL A 25 3.90 -2.77 16.94
CA VAL A 25 3.73 -4.21 16.73
C VAL A 25 2.40 -4.46 16.01
N LEU A 26 2.46 -5.15 14.87
CA LEU A 26 1.28 -5.55 14.09
C LEU A 26 0.94 -7.01 14.41
N PHE A 27 -0.21 -7.26 15.04
CA PHE A 27 -0.69 -8.60 15.40
C PHE A 27 -2.15 -8.81 14.98
N GLY A 28 -2.60 -10.07 14.92
CA GLY A 28 -3.96 -10.44 14.51
C GLY A 28 -4.02 -11.63 13.56
N PRO A 29 -5.22 -12.05 13.11
CA PRO A 29 -5.40 -13.25 12.28
C PRO A 29 -4.72 -13.14 10.91
N ASN A 30 -4.43 -14.30 10.30
CA ASN A 30 -4.00 -14.36 8.90
C ASN A 30 -5.04 -13.71 8.00
N SER A 31 -4.58 -13.10 6.90
CA SER A 31 -5.43 -12.31 6.00
C SER A 31 -6.06 -11.04 6.59
N GLY A 32 -5.75 -10.68 7.85
CA GLY A 32 -6.19 -9.42 8.46
C GLY A 32 -5.53 -8.15 7.93
N GLY A 33 -4.83 -8.19 6.78
CA GLY A 33 -4.21 -7.02 6.15
C GLY A 33 -2.81 -6.64 6.64
N LYS A 34 -2.24 -7.33 7.62
CA LYS A 34 -0.92 -7.02 8.20
C LYS A 34 0.21 -6.98 7.17
N SER A 35 0.31 -8.00 6.31
CA SER A 35 1.33 -8.03 5.24
C SER A 35 1.09 -6.94 4.19
N ASN A 36 -0.18 -6.65 3.86
CA ASN A 36 -0.51 -5.56 2.95
C ASN A 36 -0.15 -4.18 3.53
N PHE A 37 -0.28 -3.99 4.85
CA PHE A 37 0.14 -2.77 5.53
C PHE A 37 1.65 -2.54 5.40
N LEU A 38 2.45 -3.58 5.67
CA LEU A 38 3.91 -3.52 5.50
C LEU A 38 4.30 -3.31 4.03
N GLU A 39 3.59 -3.93 3.09
CA GLU A 39 3.84 -3.72 1.66
C GLU A 39 3.47 -2.33 1.17
N ALA A 40 2.43 -1.69 1.72
CA ALA A 40 2.11 -0.30 1.40
C ALA A 40 3.26 0.63 1.82
N LEU A 41 3.82 0.42 3.01
CA LEU A 41 4.99 1.15 3.49
C LEU A 41 6.22 0.90 2.62
N GLN A 42 6.46 -0.36 2.24
CA GLN A 42 7.57 -0.71 1.36
C GLN A 42 7.42 -0.09 -0.03
N LEU A 43 6.22 -0.14 -0.62
CA LEU A 43 5.93 0.49 -1.90
C LEU A 43 6.14 2.00 -1.82
N LEU A 44 5.65 2.66 -0.77
CA LEU A 44 5.87 4.09 -0.54
C LEU A 44 7.37 4.42 -0.50
N SER A 45 8.16 3.64 0.24
CA SER A 45 9.61 3.80 0.27
C SER A 45 10.26 3.64 -1.11
N ARG A 46 9.81 2.67 -1.90
CA ARG A 46 10.35 2.42 -3.25
C ARG A 46 9.94 3.49 -4.25
N LEU A 47 8.71 3.99 -4.16
CA LEU A 47 8.23 5.10 -5.00
C LEU A 47 9.07 6.35 -4.81
N VAL A 48 9.57 6.60 -3.60
CA VAL A 48 10.48 7.71 -3.31
C VAL A 48 11.92 7.43 -3.76
N ALA A 49 12.39 6.19 -3.62
CA ALA A 49 13.78 5.83 -3.87
C ALA A 49 14.10 5.42 -5.32
N SER A 50 13.11 5.13 -6.15
CA SER A 50 13.28 4.61 -7.51
C SER A 50 13.19 5.72 -8.55
N ASN A 51 13.81 5.53 -9.72
CA ASN A 51 13.78 6.54 -10.80
C ASN A 51 12.49 6.51 -11.61
N SER A 52 11.66 5.47 -11.45
CA SER A 52 10.37 5.36 -12.10
C SER A 52 9.36 4.55 -11.30
N ILE A 53 8.08 4.75 -11.60
CA ILE A 53 6.99 3.92 -11.04
C ILE A 53 7.20 2.45 -11.41
N LYS A 54 7.63 2.17 -12.66
CA LYS A 54 7.88 0.80 -13.11
C LYS A 54 8.91 0.09 -12.23
N GLU A 55 10.00 0.77 -11.89
CA GLU A 55 11.03 0.25 -10.97
C GLU A 55 10.49 0.05 -9.55
N ALA A 56 9.68 0.98 -9.04
CA ALA A 56 9.07 0.85 -7.71
C ALA A 56 8.18 -0.40 -7.57
N PHE A 57 7.60 -0.86 -8.69
CA PHE A 57 6.80 -2.10 -8.79
C PHE A 57 7.58 -3.32 -9.29
N ALA A 58 8.89 -3.20 -9.56
CA ALA A 58 9.71 -4.34 -9.97
C ALA A 58 9.80 -5.39 -8.83
N PRO A 59 10.17 -6.65 -9.10
CA PRO A 59 10.46 -7.62 -8.05
C PRO A 59 11.39 -7.02 -6.98
N PRO A 60 11.15 -7.29 -5.69
CA PRO A 60 10.28 -8.33 -5.13
C PRO A 60 8.82 -7.91 -4.85
N TYR A 61 8.30 -6.83 -5.46
CA TYR A 61 6.90 -6.42 -5.24
C TYR A 61 5.90 -7.51 -5.67
N ARG A 62 4.86 -7.75 -4.86
CA ARG A 62 3.81 -8.73 -5.16
C ARG A 62 2.61 -8.11 -5.88
N GLY A 63 2.40 -8.56 -7.12
CA GLY A 63 1.26 -8.17 -7.96
C GLY A 63 1.59 -7.04 -8.93
N LYS A 64 0.61 -6.61 -9.72
CA LYS A 64 0.73 -5.50 -10.66
C LYS A 64 0.19 -4.20 -10.06
N PRO A 65 0.61 -3.02 -10.57
CA PRO A 65 0.06 -1.74 -10.12
C PRO A 65 -1.47 -1.71 -10.10
N LEU A 66 -2.11 -2.16 -11.18
CA LEU A 66 -3.58 -2.16 -11.29
C LEU A 66 -4.27 -3.16 -10.34
N GLU A 67 -3.59 -4.22 -9.92
CA GLU A 67 -4.12 -5.20 -8.94
C GLU A 67 -3.97 -4.69 -7.49
N SER A 68 -3.16 -3.65 -7.30
CA SER A 68 -2.78 -3.15 -5.98
C SER A 68 -3.76 -2.13 -5.43
N PHE A 69 -4.59 -1.54 -6.28
CA PHE A 69 -5.53 -0.49 -5.90
C PHE A 69 -6.98 -0.86 -6.23
N SER A 70 -7.88 -0.48 -5.34
CA SER A 70 -9.32 -0.55 -5.58
C SER A 70 -9.73 0.60 -6.49
N PHE A 71 -10.60 0.30 -7.46
CA PHE A 71 -11.18 1.31 -8.33
C PHE A 71 -12.59 1.67 -7.88
N PRO A 72 -13.01 2.93 -8.09
CA PRO A 72 -14.39 3.30 -7.82
C PRO A 72 -15.35 2.54 -8.77
N PRO A 73 -16.62 2.34 -8.38
CA PRO A 73 -17.60 1.60 -9.18
C PRO A 73 -17.77 2.14 -10.61
N GLU A 74 -17.67 3.45 -10.77
CA GLU A 74 -17.74 4.14 -12.07
C GLU A 74 -16.51 3.93 -12.98
N GLY A 75 -15.47 3.27 -12.46
CA GLY A 75 -14.19 3.09 -13.13
C GLY A 75 -13.31 4.35 -13.07
N LEU A 76 -12.11 4.25 -13.63
CA LEU A 76 -11.20 5.39 -13.70
C LEU A 76 -11.64 6.37 -14.80
N LYS A 77 -11.89 7.62 -14.40
CA LYS A 77 -12.15 8.71 -15.35
C LYS A 77 -10.92 8.88 -16.26
N GLY A 78 -11.13 8.91 -17.57
CA GLY A 78 -10.07 9.08 -18.58
C GLY A 78 -9.47 7.77 -19.14
N LEU A 79 -9.99 6.60 -18.76
CA LEU A 79 -9.65 5.31 -19.37
C LEU A 79 -10.83 4.71 -20.17
N ARG A 80 -11.71 5.56 -20.69
CA ARG A 80 -12.76 5.19 -21.67
C ARG A 80 -12.37 5.67 -23.06
#